data_AF-A0A0B7AU50-F1
#
_entry.id   AF-A0A0B7AU50-F1
#
_cell.length_a   1.000
_cell.length_b   1.000
_cell.length_c   1.000
_cell.angle_alpha   90.00
_cell.angle_beta   90.00
_cell.angle_gamma   90.00
#
_symmetry.space_group_name_H-M   'P 1'
#
loop_
_entity.id
_entity.type
_entity.pdbx_description
1 polymer ?
#
loop_
_entity_poly.entity_id
_entity_poly.type
_entity_poly.pdbx_seq_one_letter_code
_entity_poly.pdbx_strand_id
1 'polypeptide(L)'
;TCALPISARRKLTCYICKQRGAGACIQCHKTNCYTAFHVTCAQQAGLFMKIEAVKEPGPNGISVGVRKTAFCDVHAEPCADNSMFPDEDKKKGSKEDAREQARIKMRKARKILAQKRNAIPNVSIPVIPDQR
;
A
#
# COMPACT_ATOMS: atom_id res chain seq x y z
N THR A 1 -1.29 9.74 -19.46
CA THR A 1 -2.45 10.06 -18.60
C THR A 1 -3.45 8.91 -18.67
N CYS A 2 -3.44 8.03 -17.67
CA CYS A 2 -4.13 6.73 -17.72
C CYS A 2 -5.63 6.83 -17.34
N ALA A 3 -6.37 7.69 -18.03
CA ALA A 3 -7.81 7.87 -17.91
C ALA A 3 -8.58 6.85 -18.79
N LEU A 4 -8.34 5.55 -18.58
CA LEU A 4 -9.19 4.52 -19.16
C LEU A 4 -10.46 4.40 -18.30
N PRO A 5 -11.67 4.41 -18.88
CA PRO A 5 -12.94 4.32 -18.16
C PRO A 5 -12.99 3.05 -17.28
N ILE A 6 -13.73 3.09 -16.17
CA ILE A 6 -13.87 1.96 -15.21
C ILE A 6 -14.27 0.65 -15.93
N SER A 7 -15.09 0.77 -16.97
CA SER A 7 -15.51 -0.33 -17.84
C SER A 7 -14.35 -0.99 -18.63
N ALA A 8 -13.30 -0.24 -18.97
CA ALA A 8 -12.09 -0.76 -19.61
C ALA A 8 -11.12 -1.40 -18.60
N ARG A 9 -11.02 -0.86 -17.37
CA ARG A 9 -10.16 -1.43 -16.31
C ARG A 9 -10.61 -2.81 -15.80
N ARG A 10 -11.92 -3.09 -15.82
CA ARG A 10 -12.49 -4.41 -15.48
C ARG A 10 -12.31 -5.48 -16.57
N LYS A 11 -11.91 -5.09 -17.78
CA LYS A 11 -11.71 -6.00 -18.92
C LYS A 11 -10.27 -6.47 -19.09
N LEU A 12 -9.33 -5.91 -18.33
CA LEU A 12 -7.94 -6.36 -18.38
C LEU A 12 -7.80 -7.71 -17.66
N THR A 13 -6.95 -8.57 -18.21
CA THR A 13 -6.62 -9.86 -17.60
C THR A 13 -5.39 -9.67 -16.74
N CYS A 14 -5.47 -10.08 -15.48
CA CYS A 14 -4.32 -10.05 -14.58
C CYS A 14 -3.28 -11.07 -15.03
N TYR A 15 -2.04 -10.65 -15.30
CA TYR A 15 -1.00 -11.59 -15.73
C TYR A 15 -0.56 -12.57 -14.64
N ILE A 16 -0.80 -12.24 -13.36
CA ILE A 16 -0.43 -13.06 -12.20
C ILE A 16 -1.44 -14.19 -11.99
N CYS A 17 -2.72 -13.87 -11.80
CA CYS A 17 -3.76 -14.88 -11.55
C CYS A 17 -4.47 -15.39 -12.80
N LYS A 18 -4.17 -14.84 -13.99
CA LYS A 18 -4.79 -15.14 -15.29
C LYS A 18 -6.33 -14.97 -15.35
N GLN A 19 -6.94 -14.42 -14.31
CA GLN A 19 -8.38 -14.17 -14.26
C GLN A 19 -8.72 -12.77 -14.77
N ARG A 20 -9.90 -12.66 -15.38
CA ARG A 20 -10.48 -11.42 -15.91
C ARG A 20 -11.78 -11.12 -15.17
N GLY A 21 -12.03 -9.85 -14.85
CA GLY A 21 -13.26 -9.43 -14.17
C GLY A 21 -13.34 -9.71 -12.67
N ALA A 22 -12.34 -10.39 -12.07
CA ALA A 22 -12.27 -10.64 -10.63
C ALA A 22 -11.89 -9.38 -9.80
N GLY A 23 -11.64 -8.25 -10.45
CA GLY A 23 -11.29 -7.00 -9.79
C GLY A 23 -10.92 -5.88 -10.75
N ALA A 24 -10.50 -4.74 -10.19
CA ALA A 24 -9.93 -3.63 -10.95
C ALA A 24 -8.45 -3.90 -11.21
N CYS A 25 -8.07 -4.09 -12.47
CA CYS A 25 -6.68 -4.15 -12.85
C CYS A 25 -6.07 -2.74 -12.93
N ILE A 26 -4.82 -2.64 -12.50
CA ILE A 26 -3.93 -1.52 -12.74
C ILE A 26 -2.89 -1.92 -13.78
N GLN A 27 -2.34 -0.93 -14.48
CA GLN A 27 -1.29 -1.11 -15.48
C GLN A 27 0.03 -0.58 -14.94
N CYS A 28 1.13 -1.16 -15.43
CA CYS A 28 2.47 -0.65 -15.16
C CYS A 28 2.61 0.83 -15.60
N HIS A 29 3.34 1.64 -14.82
CA HIS A 29 3.51 3.06 -15.09
C HIS A 29 4.52 3.37 -16.22
N LYS A 30 5.41 2.42 -16.54
CA LYS A 30 6.42 2.56 -17.61
C LYS A 30 5.76 2.85 -18.97
N THR A 31 6.27 3.85 -19.68
CA THR A 31 5.88 4.16 -21.06
C THR A 31 6.11 2.94 -21.94
N ASN A 32 5.09 2.53 -22.70
CA ASN A 32 5.05 1.31 -23.55
C ASN A 32 4.90 -0.03 -22.81
N CYS A 33 4.65 -0.05 -21.50
CA CYS A 33 4.30 -1.27 -20.79
C CYS A 33 2.79 -1.33 -20.51
N TYR A 34 2.11 -2.34 -21.07
CA TYR A 34 0.67 -2.54 -20.92
C TYR A 34 0.33 -3.73 -20.01
N THR A 35 1.31 -4.26 -19.27
CA THR A 35 1.09 -5.36 -18.33
C THR A 35 0.07 -4.93 -17.29
N ALA A 36 -1.00 -5.72 -17.16
CA ALA A 36 -2.09 -5.46 -16.25
C ALA A 36 -2.13 -6.51 -15.14
N PHE A 37 -2.40 -6.06 -13.93
CA PHE A 37 -2.49 -6.91 -12.75
C PHE A 37 -3.47 -6.33 -11.73
N HIS A 38 -4.04 -7.19 -10.89
CA HIS A 38 -4.81 -6.71 -9.74
C HIS A 38 -3.88 -6.08 -8.71
N VAL A 39 -4.38 -5.05 -8.01
CA VAL A 39 -3.66 -4.41 -6.90
C VAL A 39 -3.30 -5.45 -5.83
N THR A 40 -4.24 -6.33 -5.49
CA THR A 40 -4.03 -7.42 -4.52
C THR A 40 -2.99 -8.42 -4.99
N CYS A 41 -3.01 -8.82 -6.27
CA CYS A 41 -2.02 -9.73 -6.84
C CYS A 41 -0.62 -9.12 -6.83
N ALA A 42 -0.47 -7.84 -7.17
CA ALA A 42 0.80 -7.13 -7.10
C ALA A 42 1.34 -7.08 -5.67
N GLN A 43 0.45 -6.90 -4.68
CA GLN A 43 0.84 -6.83 -3.28
C GLN A 43 1.29 -8.18 -2.74
N GLN A 44 0.63 -9.28 -3.16
CA GLN A 44 1.05 -10.64 -2.82
C GLN A 44 2.34 -11.05 -3.53
N ALA A 45 2.55 -10.60 -4.77
CA ALA A 45 3.77 -10.87 -5.54
C ALA A 45 4.96 -9.97 -5.16
N GLY A 46 4.76 -8.98 -4.27
CA GLY A 46 5.83 -8.08 -3.84
C GLY A 46 6.31 -7.10 -4.93
N LEU A 47 5.45 -6.75 -5.90
CA LEU A 47 5.80 -5.78 -6.93
C LEU A 47 6.00 -4.37 -6.35
N PHE A 48 6.86 -3.56 -6.98
CA PHE A 48 7.12 -2.20 -6.54
C PHE A 48 5.89 -1.30 -6.71
N MET A 49 5.43 -0.73 -5.59
CA MET A 49 4.32 0.20 -5.52
C MET A 49 4.71 1.40 -4.67
N LYS A 50 4.52 2.61 -5.21
CA LYS A 50 4.79 3.88 -4.52
C LYS A 50 3.51 4.72 -4.45
N ILE A 51 3.25 5.27 -3.27
CA ILE A 51 2.14 6.17 -3.01
C ILE A 51 2.73 7.51 -2.59
N GLU A 52 2.49 8.56 -3.37
CA GLU A 52 2.97 9.91 -3.09
C GLU A 52 1.77 10.83 -2.82
N ALA A 53 1.84 11.60 -1.74
CA ALA A 53 0.90 12.68 -1.48
C ALA A 53 1.33 13.91 -2.30
N VAL A 54 0.48 14.34 -3.23
CA VAL A 54 0.72 15.51 -4.06
C VAL A 54 -0.12 16.65 -3.50
N LYS A 55 0.52 17.74 -3.10
CA LYS A 55 -0.18 18.97 -2.74
C LYS A 55 -0.33 19.80 -4.02
N GLU A 56 -1.54 19.86 -4.57
CA GLU A 56 -1.83 20.73 -5.71
C GLU A 56 -2.53 22.00 -5.21
N PRO A 57 -1.97 23.19 -5.49
CA PRO A 57 -2.64 24.46 -5.18
C PRO A 57 -3.86 24.59 -6.09
N GLY A 58 -5.05 24.46 -5.50
CA GLY A 58 -6.32 24.64 -6.19
C GLY A 58 -6.91 26.04 -5.94
N PRO A 59 -7.88 26.47 -6.75
CA PRO A 59 -8.50 27.80 -6.63
C PRO A 59 -9.19 28.07 -5.29
N ASN A 60 -9.50 27.04 -4.50
CA ASN A 60 -10.19 27.14 -3.20
C ASN A 60 -9.33 26.65 -2.02
N GLY A 61 -8.01 26.56 -2.17
CA GLY A 61 -7.07 26.10 -1.14
C GLY A 61 -6.16 24.96 -1.60
N ILE A 62 -5.35 24.44 -0.67
CA ILE A 62 -4.42 23.33 -0.93
C ILE A 62 -5.21 22.02 -1.01
N SER A 63 -5.32 21.44 -2.19
CA SER A 63 -5.88 20.10 -2.38
C SER A 63 -4.77 19.06 -2.22
N VAL A 64 -4.96 18.11 -1.30
CA VAL A 64 -4.03 16.99 -1.11
C VAL A 64 -4.51 15.82 -1.96
N GLY A 65 -3.91 15.64 -3.13
CA GLY A 65 -4.10 14.48 -3.98
C GLY A 65 -3.18 13.32 -3.59
N VAL A 66 -3.50 12.11 -4.06
CA VAL A 66 -2.68 10.92 -3.87
C VAL A 66 -2.36 10.31 -5.23
N ARG A 67 -1.08 10.28 -5.59
CA ARG A 67 -0.60 9.63 -6.82
C ARG A 67 -0.14 8.22 -6.47
N LYS A 68 -0.69 7.23 -7.16
CA LYS A 68 -0.30 5.81 -7.01
C LYS A 68 0.43 5.36 -8.27
N THR A 69 1.68 4.91 -8.12
CA THR A 69 2.52 4.38 -9.20
C THR A 69 2.90 2.94 -8.90
N ALA A 70 2.76 2.05 -9.88
CA ALA A 70 3.09 0.63 -9.76
C ALA A 70 3.82 0.17 -11.02
N PHE A 71 4.74 -0.79 -10.85
CA PHE A 71 5.53 -1.35 -11.94
C PHE A 71 5.42 -2.88 -11.94
N CYS A 72 5.56 -3.51 -13.10
CA CYS A 72 5.66 -4.96 -13.19
C CYS A 72 7.03 -5.45 -12.73
N ASP A 73 7.18 -6.75 -12.52
CA ASP A 73 8.43 -7.44 -12.21
C ASP A 73 9.61 -7.03 -13.11
N VAL A 74 9.38 -6.88 -14.42
CA VAL A 74 10.41 -6.45 -15.38
C VAL A 74 10.81 -4.97 -15.22
N HIS A 75 9.93 -4.14 -14.65
CA HIS A 75 10.12 -2.70 -14.52
C HIS A 75 10.17 -2.22 -13.07
N ALA A 76 10.24 -3.14 -12.12
CA ALA A 76 10.49 -2.83 -10.74
C ALA A 76 11.95 -2.37 -10.66
N GLU A 77 12.18 -1.07 -10.84
CA GLU A 77 13.52 -0.53 -10.69
C GLU A 77 14.01 -0.86 -9.27
N PRO A 78 15.25 -1.35 -9.11
CA PRO A 78 15.77 -1.74 -7.80
C PRO A 78 15.65 -0.57 -6.84
N CYS A 79 15.02 -0.79 -5.69
CA CYS A 79 14.87 0.20 -4.65
C CYS A 79 16.23 0.81 -4.28
N ALA A 80 16.52 2.01 -4.79
CA ALA A 80 17.55 2.89 -4.24
C ALA A 80 17.02 3.63 -3.00
N ASP A 81 16.46 2.88 -2.05
CA ASP A 81 16.33 3.35 -0.68
C ASP A 81 16.92 2.28 0.24
N ASN A 82 18.25 2.24 0.22
CA ASN A 82 19.04 1.63 1.26
C ASN A 82 19.38 2.73 2.28
N SER A 83 18.38 3.29 2.97
CA SER A 83 18.63 4.26 4.05
C SER A 83 17.50 4.40 5.05
N MET A 84 17.28 3.40 5.91
CA MET A 84 16.87 3.68 7.31
C MET A 84 17.04 2.48 8.26
N PHE A 85 18.26 1.97 8.39
CA PHE A 85 18.70 1.40 9.67
C PHE A 85 19.64 2.44 10.31
N PRO A 86 19.22 3.13 11.37
CA PRO A 86 20.16 3.62 12.37
C PRO A 86 20.43 2.47 13.33
N ASP A 87 21.63 1.92 13.24
CA ASP A 87 22.37 1.35 14.37
C ASP A 87 22.47 2.36 15.53
N GLU A 88 22.93 1.90 16.70
CA GLU A 88 23.10 2.60 18.00
C GLU A 88 21.83 2.51 18.90
N ASP A 89 21.80 1.89 20.09
CA ASP A 89 22.74 1.99 21.21
C ASP A 89 22.59 0.78 22.18
N LYS A 90 23.74 0.18 22.51
CA LYS A 90 23.87 -0.96 23.41
C LYS A 90 24.01 -0.50 24.87
N LYS A 91 22.89 -0.22 25.56
CA LYS A 91 22.90 0.07 27.00
C LYS A 91 22.90 -1.22 27.82
N LYS A 92 24.02 -1.51 28.53
CA LYS A 92 24.14 -2.60 29.52
C LYS A 92 23.14 -2.39 30.67
N GLY A 93 21.95 -2.97 30.56
CA GLY A 93 21.02 -3.20 31.67
C GLY A 93 21.13 -4.66 32.16
N SER A 94 20.87 -4.90 33.45
CA SER A 94 20.88 -6.25 34.02
C SER A 94 19.87 -7.17 33.30
N LYS A 95 20.14 -8.48 33.25
CA LYS A 95 19.29 -9.47 32.54
C LYS A 95 17.84 -9.49 33.07
N GLU A 96 17.62 -9.09 34.32
CA GLU A 96 16.30 -9.07 34.96
C GLU A 96 15.49 -7.83 34.55
N ASP A 97 16.12 -6.66 34.52
CA ASP A 97 15.46 -5.41 34.10
C ASP A 97 15.03 -5.45 32.63
N ALA A 98 15.83 -6.08 31.76
CA ALA A 98 15.51 -6.25 30.34
C ALA A 98 14.25 -7.12 30.13
N ARG A 99 14.10 -8.18 30.93
CA ARG A 99 12.95 -9.10 30.87
C ARG A 99 11.66 -8.44 31.35
N GLU A 100 11.75 -7.66 32.42
CA GLU A 100 10.59 -6.92 32.94
C GLU A 100 10.18 -5.78 32.00
N GLN A 101 11.15 -5.05 31.45
CA GLN A 101 10.88 -4.04 30.41
C GLN A 101 10.24 -4.67 29.16
N ALA A 102 10.67 -5.86 28.74
CA ALA A 102 10.05 -6.59 27.63
C ALA A 102 8.60 -6.97 27.95
N ARG A 103 8.31 -7.47 29.16
CA ARG A 103 6.95 -7.79 29.60
C ARG A 103 6.02 -6.57 29.60
N ILE A 104 6.50 -5.44 30.14
CA ILE A 104 5.73 -4.19 30.16
C ILE A 104 5.47 -3.67 28.73
N LYS A 105 6.49 -3.69 27.86
CA LYS A 105 6.36 -3.30 26.45
C LYS A 105 5.35 -4.18 25.71
N MET A 106 5.42 -5.50 25.89
CA MET A 106 4.49 -6.45 25.28
C MET A 106 3.06 -6.25 25.78
N ARG A 107 2.86 -5.98 27.08
CA ARG A 107 1.54 -5.70 27.65
C ARG A 107 0.94 -4.41 27.09
N LYS A 108 1.73 -3.34 26.97
CA LYS A 108 1.31 -2.08 26.34
C LYS A 108 0.97 -2.26 24.86
N ALA A 109 1.82 -2.95 24.10
CA ALA A 109 1.59 -3.25 22.68
C ALA A 109 0.28 -4.05 22.47
N ARG A 110 0.04 -5.09 23.27
CA ARG A 110 -1.21 -5.86 23.24
C ARG A 110 -2.44 -5.00 23.51
N LYS A 111 -2.36 -4.06 24.47
CA LYS A 111 -3.47 -3.14 24.78
C LYS A 111 -3.77 -2.19 23.61
N ILE A 112 -2.74 -1.65 22.97
CA ILE A 112 -2.89 -0.78 21.78
C ILE A 112 -3.51 -1.55 20.61
N LEU A 113 -3.04 -2.77 20.34
CA LEU A 113 -3.59 -3.63 19.27
C LEU A 113 -5.05 -4.03 19.56
N ALA A 114 -5.37 -4.33 20.83
CA ALA A 114 -6.72 -4.66 21.24
C ALA A 114 -7.70 -3.48 21.22
N GLN A 115 -7.20 -2.24 21.31
CA GLN A 115 -8.00 -1.03 21.08
C GLN A 115 -8.18 -0.76 19.58
N LYS A 116 -7.13 -0.96 18.78
CA LYS A 116 -7.18 -0.80 17.31
C LYS A 116 -8.00 -1.88 16.60
N ARG A 117 -8.19 -3.08 17.18
CA ARG A 117 -9.01 -4.15 16.57
C ARG A 117 -10.50 -3.77 16.43
N ASN A 118 -10.98 -2.84 17.27
CA ASN A 118 -12.36 -2.33 17.21
C ASN A 118 -12.48 -1.06 16.34
N ALA A 119 -11.35 -0.52 15.87
CA ALA A 119 -11.38 0.56 14.90
C ALA A 119 -11.63 -0.06 13.53
N ILE A 120 -12.85 0.11 13.04
CA ILE A 120 -13.18 -0.14 11.63
C ILE A 120 -12.13 0.62 10.80
N PRO A 121 -11.41 -0.02 9.86
CA PRO A 121 -10.52 0.72 8.99
C PRO A 121 -11.39 1.75 8.25
N ASN A 122 -11.03 3.03 8.33
CA ASN A 122 -11.70 4.07 7.55
C ASN A 122 -11.30 3.93 6.08
N VAL A 123 -11.72 2.84 5.47
CA VAL A 123 -11.93 2.73 4.05
C VAL A 123 -13.42 2.92 3.92
N SER A 124 -13.83 4.15 3.64
CA SER A 124 -15.19 4.42 3.17
C SER A 124 -15.32 3.64 1.86
N ILE A 125 -15.86 2.42 1.92
CA ILE A 125 -16.27 1.69 0.73
C ILE A 125 -17.58 2.37 0.32
N PRO A 126 -17.61 3.17 -0.76
CA PRO A 126 -18.88 3.63 -1.27
C PRO A 126 -19.68 2.40 -1.66
N VAL A 127 -20.79 2.17 -0.96
CA VAL A 127 -21.79 1.19 -1.39
C VAL A 127 -22.35 1.74 -2.69
N ILE A 128 -22.00 1.12 -3.82
CA ILE A 128 -22.62 1.42 -5.11
C ILE A 128 -23.97 0.71 -5.05
N PRO A 129 -25.11 1.43 -4.93
CA PRO A 129 -26.41 0.80 -5.00
C PRO A 129 -26.58 0.15 -6.38
N ASP A 130 -27.02 -1.09 -6.39
CA ASP A 130 -27.34 -1.85 -7.60
C ASP A 130 -28.71 -1.37 -8.10
N GLN A 131 -28.73 -0.29 -8.87
CA GLN A 131 -29.89 0.08 -9.67
C GLN A 131 -29.52 -0.04 -11.15
N ARG A 132 -30.05 -1.12 -11.71
CA ARG A 132 -30.12 -1.45 -13.13
C ARG A 132 -31.01 -0.46 -13.89
#